data_AF-A0A7I0J6L6-F1
#
_entry.id   AF-A0A7I0J6L6-F1
#
_cell.length_a   1.000
_cell.length_b   1.000
_cell.length_c   1.000
_cell.angle_alpha   90.00
_cell.angle_beta   90.00
_cell.angle_gamma   90.00
#
_symmetry.space_group_name_H-M   'P 1'
#
loop_
_entity.id
_entity.type
_entity.pdbx_description
1 polymer ?
#
loop_
_entity_poly.entity_id
_entity_poly.type
_entity_poly.pdbx_seq_one_letter_code
_entity_poly.pdbx_strand_id
1 'polypeptide(L)' 'VLPETVEYPDHPWFIGVQYHPELKSRPLEPHPLFASFISAAVDQSRLV' A
#
# COMPACT_ATOMS: atom_id res chain seq x y z
N VAL A 1 20.60 -4.95 10.69
CA VAL A 1 19.49 -4.27 9.99
C VAL A 1 18.29 -5.21 10.06
N LEU A 2 17.12 -4.72 10.46
CA LEU A 2 15.88 -5.52 10.50
C LEU A 2 15.08 -5.26 9.20
N PRO A 3 14.24 -6.20 8.75
CA PRO A 3 13.35 -5.96 7.62
C PRO A 3 12.29 -4.92 7.97
N GLU A 4 12.19 -3.85 7.18
CA GLU A 4 11.22 -2.76 7.39
C GLU A 4 10.00 -2.84 6.46
N THR A 5 10.12 -3.60 5.37
CA THR A 5 9.08 -3.76 4.34
C THR A 5 9.14 -5.18 3.76
N VAL A 6 7.98 -5.76 3.51
CA VAL A 6 7.80 -7.09 2.94
C VAL A 6 6.81 -7.02 1.78
N GLU A 7 7.10 -7.74 0.70
CA GLU A 7 6.24 -7.90 -0.47
C GLU A 7 5.96 -9.38 -0.74
N TYR A 8 4.80 -9.70 -1.31
CA TYR A 8 4.47 -11.06 -1.76
C TYR A 8 4.22 -11.09 -3.27
N PRO A 9 5.16 -11.58 -4.09
CA PRO A 9 5.11 -11.45 -5.55
C PRO A 9 3.90 -12.11 -6.23
N ASP A 10 3.34 -13.17 -5.63
CA ASP A 10 2.22 -13.92 -6.20
C ASP A 10 0.85 -13.31 -5.87
N HIS A 11 0.81 -12.17 -5.17
CA HIS A 11 -0.42 -11.43 -4.86
C HIS A 11 -0.45 -10.12 -5.65
N PRO A 12 -1.59 -9.74 -6.27
CA PRO A 12 -1.68 -8.60 -7.19
C PRO A 12 -1.26 -7.26 -6.59
N TRP A 13 -1.42 -7.11 -5.27
CA TRP A 13 -0.85 -6.00 -4.50
C TRP A 13 -0.67 -6.45 -3.04
N PHE A 14 0.56 -6.58 -2.56
CA PHE A 14 0.84 -6.95 -1.17
C PHE A 14 2.10 -6.23 -0.68
N ILE A 15 1.93 -5.31 0.26
CA ILE A 15 3.02 -4.61 0.94
C ILE A 15 2.71 -4.56 2.45
N GLY A 16 3.63 -5.06 3.27
CA GLY A 16 3.62 -4.92 4.72
C GLY A 16 4.78 -4.04 5.19
N VAL A 17 4.55 -3.15 6.15
CA VAL A 17 5.57 -2.23 6.69
C VAL A 17 5.58 -2.25 8.21
N GLN A 18 6.75 -2.07 8.82
CA GLN A 18 6.90 -2.00 10.28
C GLN A 18 6.64 -0.59 10.85
N TYR A 19 6.82 0.44 10.05
CA TYR A 19 6.60 1.84 10.43
C TYR A 19 5.15 2.27 10.21
N HIS A 20 4.83 3.51 10.65
CA HIS A 20 3.49 4.10 10.58
C HIS A 20 3.36 5.12 9.43
N PRO A 21 3.07 4.70 8.17
CA PRO A 21 2.90 5.61 7.04
C PRO A 21 1.70 6.55 7.19
N GLU A 22 0.70 6.18 8.00
CA GLU A 22 -0.49 6.97 8.30
C GLU A 22 -0.16 8.30 8.96
N LEU A 23 0.87 8.34 9.81
CA LEU A 23 1.29 9.57 10.50
C LEU A 23 1.88 10.61 9.53
N LYS A 24 2.36 10.16 8.37
CA LYS A 24 2.94 10.99 7.32
C LYS A 24 1.96 11.33 6.19
N SER A 25 0.80 10.67 6.13
CA SER A 25 -0.22 10.96 5.12
C SER A 25 -0.94 12.29 5.42
N ARG A 26 -1.31 13.05 4.38
CA ARG A 26 -2.07 14.31 4.48
C ARG A 26 -3.20 14.33 3.45
N PRO A 27 -4.29 15.10 3.67
CA PRO A 27 -5.43 15.11 2.75
C PRO A 27 -5.11 15.50 1.29
N LEU A 28 -4.20 16.46 1.09
CA LEU A 28 -3.77 16.90 -0.24
C LEU A 28 -2.48 16.23 -0.73
N GLU A 29 -1.87 15.40 0.13
CA GLU A 29 -0.63 14.68 -0.15
C GLU A 29 -0.72 13.30 0.51
N PRO A 30 -1.53 12.40 -0.06
CA PRO A 30 -1.71 11.07 0.52
C PRO A 30 -0.41 10.28 0.40
N HIS A 31 -0.08 9.52 1.44
CA HIS A 31 1.10 8.67 1.41
C HIS A 31 1.00 7.65 0.24
N PRO A 32 2.07 7.43 -0.54
CA PRO A 32 2.03 6.58 -1.74
C PRO A 32 1.48 5.17 -1.50
N LEU A 33 1.78 4.56 -0.35
CA LEU A 33 1.26 3.23 0.01
C LEU A 33 -0.28 3.19 0.07
N PHE A 34 -0.94 4.23 0.58
CA PHE A 34 -2.40 4.25 0.63
C PHE A 34 -2.99 4.55 -0.75
N ALA A 35 -2.39 5.48 -1.50
CA ALA A 35 -2.85 5.80 -2.85
C ALA A 35 -2.77 4.58 -3.78
N SER A 36 -1.65 3.83 -3.72
CA SER A 36 -1.48 2.62 -4.52
C SER A 36 -2.35 1.46 -4.05
N PHE A 37 -2.54 1.28 -2.73
CA PHE A 37 -3.47 0.28 -2.19
C PHE A 37 -4.89 0.48 -2.72
N ILE A 38 -5.40 1.71 -2.67
CA ILE A 38 -6.75 2.02 -3.16
C ILE A 38 -6.84 1.85 -4.67
N SER A 39 -5.82 2.27 -5.43
CA SER A 39 -5.79 2.04 -6.88
C SER A 39 -5.89 0.54 -7.20
N ALA A 40 -5.09 -0.30 -6.55
CA ALA A 40 -5.12 -1.75 -6.75
C ALA A 40 -6.46 -2.36 -6.33
N ALA A 41 -7.07 -1.89 -5.25
CA ALA A 41 -8.40 -2.33 -4.83
C ALA A 41 -9.49 -1.95 -5.84
N VAL A 42 -9.42 -0.74 -6.43
CA VAL A 42 -10.33 -0.32 -7.50
C VAL A 42 -10.15 -1.19 -8.73
N ASP A 43 -8.92 -1.44 -9.16
CA ASP A 43 -8.63 -2.29 -10.31
C ASP A 43 -9.14 -3.72 -10.08
N GLN A 44 -8.91 -4.30 -8.90
CA GLN A 44 -9.42 -5.62 -8.53
C GLN A 44 -10.96 -5.64 -8.50
N SER A 45 -11.61 -4.58 -8.01
CA SER A 45 -13.07 -4.49 -7.94
C SER A 45 -13.74 -4.40 -9.32
N ARG A 46 -13.00 -4.01 -10.36
CA ARG A 46 -13.47 -3.96 -11.75
C ARG A 46 -13.28 -5.26 -12.52
N LEU A 47 -12.56 -6.23 -11.93
CA LEU A 47 -12.34 -7.56 -12.50
C LEU A 47 -13.43 -8.56 -12.09
N VAL A 48 -14.38 -8.16 -11.26
CA VAL A 48 -15.63 -8.88 -10.94
C VAL A 48 -16.82 -8.26 -11.65
#